data_AF-A0A1B3ZG66-F1
#
_entry.id   AF-A0A1B3ZG66-F1
#
_cell.length_a   1.000
_cell.length_b   1.000
_cell.length_c   1.000
_cell.angle_alpha   90.00
_cell.angle_beta   90.00
_cell.angle_gamma   90.00
#
_symmetry.space_group_name_H-M   'P 1'
#
loop_
_entity.id
_entity.type
_entity.pdbx_description
1 polymer ?
#
loop_
_entity_poly.entity_id
_entity_poly.type
_entity_poly.pdbx_seq_one_letter_code
_entity_poly.pdbx_strand_id
1 'polypeptide(L)'
;MFDAFRRRYLDVLGSIYIYNEHRGYTSIDRVLEAVQAHCPDDAAFIAAIRKHRADERKHYVMFRRWFELRGQMPLSVDRACGHIDRFVEIVFGSTIDDLDTGAVIASEAMFERLCRVIMLTEMRGMKQVDVLLRSRLVRSDPVLVKIFRIVERDEPSHWQPYQDWLVRTGRPQAKRREKLIDFWIHRELLFLKLPLLFLNPWLPRSRDWADAGEMAERPAGLAMQRA
;
A
#
# COMPACT_ATOMS: atom_id res chain seq x y z
N MET A 1 31.11 -7.06 -7.46
CA MET A 1 29.91 -7.53 -8.19
C MET A 1 28.70 -7.74 -7.26
N PHE A 2 28.84 -8.52 -6.18
CA PHE A 2 27.76 -8.78 -5.22
C PHE A 2 27.20 -7.51 -4.53
N ASP A 3 28.04 -6.54 -4.18
CA ASP A 3 27.56 -5.29 -3.56
C ASP A 3 26.74 -4.42 -4.51
N ALA A 4 27.08 -4.38 -5.81
CA ALA A 4 26.33 -3.64 -6.82
C ALA A 4 24.96 -4.28 -7.05
N PHE A 5 24.91 -5.61 -7.15
CA PHE A 5 23.68 -6.38 -7.21
C PHE A 5 22.78 -6.11 -5.99
N ARG A 6 23.35 -6.18 -4.78
CA ARG A 6 22.63 -5.92 -3.52
C ARG A 6 22.07 -4.51 -3.48
N ARG A 7 22.88 -3.50 -3.81
CA ARG A 7 22.42 -2.10 -3.86
C ARG A 7 21.27 -1.94 -4.85
N ARG A 8 21.40 -2.51 -6.06
CA ARG A 8 20.33 -2.46 -7.07
C ARG A 8 19.04 -3.11 -6.59
N TYR A 9 19.15 -4.27 -5.93
CA TYR A 9 18.00 -4.97 -5.38
C TYR A 9 17.28 -4.12 -4.35
N LEU A 10 18.01 -3.54 -3.40
CA LEU A 10 17.44 -2.68 -2.36
C LEU A 10 16.83 -1.40 -2.93
N ASP A 11 17.46 -0.80 -3.95
CA ASP A 11 16.92 0.40 -4.61
C ASP A 11 15.59 0.08 -5.31
N VAL A 12 15.50 -1.03 -6.06
CA VAL A 12 14.25 -1.46 -6.71
C VAL A 12 13.18 -1.77 -5.67
N LEU A 13 13.53 -2.55 -4.64
CA LEU A 13 12.61 -2.92 -3.57
C LEU A 13 12.06 -1.69 -2.86
N GLY A 14 12.95 -0.81 -2.39
CA GLY A 14 12.56 0.42 -1.70
C GLY A 14 11.71 1.34 -2.56
N SER A 15 11.99 1.43 -3.87
CA SER A 15 11.23 2.28 -4.80
C SER A 15 9.81 1.76 -5.02
N ILE A 16 9.63 0.44 -5.07
CA ILE A 16 8.29 -0.16 -5.17
C ILE A 16 7.52 0.03 -3.87
N TYR A 17 8.16 -0.17 -2.72
CA TYR A 17 7.49 0.02 -1.43
C TYR A 17 7.08 1.47 -1.23
N ILE A 18 7.97 2.44 -1.38
CA ILE A 18 7.60 3.86 -1.21
C ILE A 18 6.47 4.28 -2.17
N TYR A 19 6.43 3.73 -3.40
CA TYR A 19 5.32 3.92 -4.31
C TYR A 19 4.03 3.31 -3.77
N ASN A 20 4.07 2.04 -3.34
CA ASN A 20 2.89 1.35 -2.82
C ASN A 20 2.32 2.02 -1.57
N GLU A 21 3.15 2.43 -0.61
CA GLU A 21 2.69 3.15 0.59
C GLU A 21 2.01 4.48 0.22
N HIS A 22 2.57 5.21 -0.75
CA HIS A 22 1.98 6.45 -1.27
C HIS A 22 0.60 6.21 -1.90
N ARG A 23 0.51 5.16 -2.72
CA ARG A 23 -0.76 4.74 -3.31
C ARG A 23 -1.76 4.26 -2.25
N GLY A 24 -1.30 3.56 -1.23
CA GLY A 24 -2.11 3.10 -0.10
C GLY A 24 -2.83 4.26 0.56
N TYR A 25 -2.09 5.20 1.17
CA TYR A 25 -2.75 6.27 1.92
C TYR A 25 -3.58 7.23 1.06
N THR A 26 -3.15 7.52 -0.18
CA THR A 26 -3.91 8.41 -1.08
C THR A 26 -5.19 7.77 -1.60
N SER A 27 -5.19 6.45 -1.82
CA SER A 27 -6.40 5.74 -2.25
C SER A 27 -7.38 5.50 -1.11
N ILE A 28 -6.91 5.32 0.13
CA ILE A 28 -7.77 5.13 1.29
C ILE A 28 -8.64 6.36 1.57
N ASP A 29 -8.21 7.58 1.19
CA ASP A 29 -9.04 8.77 1.34
C ASP A 29 -10.40 8.60 0.59
N ARG A 30 -10.41 8.01 -0.60
CA ARG A 30 -11.65 7.68 -1.35
C ARG A 30 -12.43 6.53 -0.70
N VAL A 31 -11.74 5.55 -0.12
CA VAL A 31 -12.38 4.46 0.61
C VAL A 31 -13.09 4.99 1.84
N LEU A 32 -12.49 5.95 2.55
CA LEU A 32 -13.05 6.57 3.73
C LEU A 32 -14.35 7.31 3.39
N GLU A 33 -14.40 8.04 2.28
CA GLU A 33 -15.64 8.66 1.78
C GLU A 33 -16.74 7.60 1.56
N ALA A 34 -16.39 6.48 0.91
CA ALA A 34 -17.35 5.40 0.67
C ALA A 34 -17.84 4.72 1.96
N VAL A 35 -16.94 4.48 2.91
CA VAL A 35 -17.26 3.88 4.23
C VAL A 35 -18.16 4.80 5.04
N GLN A 36 -17.88 6.11 5.05
CA GLN A 36 -18.70 7.09 5.78
C GLN A 36 -20.13 7.18 5.23
N ALA A 37 -20.31 7.00 3.91
CA ALA A 37 -21.62 7.00 3.30
C ALA A 37 -22.40 5.69 3.52
N HIS A 38 -21.73 4.53 3.42
CA HIS A 38 -22.38 3.22 3.60
C HIS A 38 -22.59 2.81 5.05
N CYS A 39 -21.73 3.28 5.95
CA CYS A 39 -21.71 2.86 7.35
C CYS A 39 -21.55 4.08 8.28
N PRO A 40 -22.44 5.09 8.19
CA PRO A 40 -22.29 6.33 8.95
C PRO A 40 -22.26 6.13 10.47
N ASP A 41 -22.99 5.14 10.97
CA ASP A 41 -23.08 4.83 12.40
C ASP A 41 -21.99 3.87 12.89
N ASP A 42 -21.15 3.36 11.99
CA ASP A 42 -20.07 2.42 12.32
C ASP A 42 -18.76 3.15 12.65
N ALA A 43 -18.79 3.87 13.77
CA ALA A 43 -17.65 4.66 14.23
C ALA A 43 -16.38 3.80 14.41
N ALA A 44 -16.51 2.53 14.77
CA ALA A 44 -15.39 1.61 14.93
C ALA A 44 -14.73 1.28 13.58
N PHE A 45 -15.53 0.96 12.56
CA PHE A 45 -15.01 0.69 11.22
C PHE A 45 -14.36 1.94 10.62
N ILE A 46 -15.01 3.10 10.69
CA ILE A 46 -14.46 4.38 10.22
C ILE A 46 -13.12 4.69 10.90
N ALA A 47 -13.04 4.53 12.22
CA ALA A 47 -11.80 4.77 12.97
C ALA A 47 -10.68 3.81 12.55
N ALA A 48 -11.00 2.55 12.30
CA ALA A 48 -10.03 1.57 11.82
C ALA A 48 -9.48 1.92 10.42
N ILE A 49 -10.33 2.38 9.50
CA ILE A 49 -9.89 2.84 8.17
C ILE A 49 -9.03 4.11 8.25
N ARG A 50 -9.38 5.05 9.12
CA ARG A 50 -8.53 6.23 9.38
C ARG A 50 -7.16 5.85 9.94
N LYS A 51 -7.12 4.87 10.85
CA LYS A 51 -5.87 4.32 11.38
C LYS A 51 -5.05 3.67 10.27
N HIS A 52 -5.67 2.84 9.43
CA HIS A 52 -5.02 2.23 8.25
C HIS A 52 -4.35 3.30 7.40
N ARG A 53 -5.09 4.33 6.98
CA ARG A 53 -4.56 5.49 6.22
C ARG A 53 -3.36 6.15 6.89
N ALA A 54 -3.44 6.38 8.21
CA ALA A 54 -2.36 7.01 8.97
C ALA A 54 -1.11 6.13 9.05
N ASP A 55 -1.28 4.81 9.16
CA ASP A 55 -0.18 3.86 9.18
C ASP A 55 0.52 3.77 7.82
N GLU A 56 -0.21 3.72 6.72
CA GLU A 56 0.34 3.79 5.35
C GLU A 56 1.18 5.06 5.15
N ARG A 57 0.66 6.22 5.59
CA ARG A 57 1.42 7.48 5.53
C ARG A 57 2.68 7.43 6.37
N LYS A 58 2.61 6.84 7.57
CA LYS A 58 3.76 6.63 8.45
C LYS A 58 4.80 5.73 7.77
N HIS A 59 4.38 4.65 7.12
CA HIS A 59 5.27 3.75 6.37
C HIS A 59 5.93 4.45 5.19
N TYR A 60 5.17 5.22 4.40
CA TYR A 60 5.71 6.07 3.33
C TYR A 60 6.84 6.98 3.85
N VAL A 61 6.61 7.69 4.96
CA VAL A 61 7.61 8.59 5.55
C VAL A 61 8.85 7.82 6.00
N MET A 62 8.70 6.60 6.51
CA MET A 62 9.84 5.74 6.86
C MET A 62 10.69 5.37 5.64
N PHE A 63 10.06 4.96 4.53
CA PHE A 63 10.77 4.65 3.29
C PHE A 63 11.40 5.89 2.66
N ARG A 64 10.70 7.04 2.67
CA ARG A 64 11.26 8.33 2.27
C ARG A 64 12.53 8.63 3.07
N ARG A 65 12.46 8.51 4.39
CA ARG A 65 13.62 8.75 5.27
C ARG A 65 14.78 7.79 4.97
N TRP A 66 14.48 6.53 4.65
CA TRP A 66 15.50 5.56 4.25
C TRP A 66 16.24 6.00 2.96
N PHE A 67 15.53 6.54 1.98
CA PHE A 67 16.13 7.12 0.76
C PHE A 67 16.93 8.40 1.06
N GLU A 68 16.40 9.30 1.89
CA GLU A 68 17.09 10.53 2.30
C GLU A 68 18.44 10.23 2.98
N LEU A 69 18.48 9.25 3.89
CA LEU A 69 19.71 8.82 4.56
C LEU A 69 20.78 8.27 3.60
N ARG A 70 20.36 7.83 2.40
CA ARG A 70 21.25 7.35 1.33
C ARG A 70 21.63 8.45 0.34
N GLY A 71 21.07 9.65 0.47
CA GLY A 71 21.28 10.76 -0.45
C GLY A 71 20.77 10.47 -1.87
N GLN A 72 19.70 9.68 -2.00
CA GLN A 72 19.18 9.23 -3.29
C GLN A 72 17.66 9.36 -3.36
N MET A 73 17.15 9.74 -4.54
CA MET A 73 15.72 9.65 -4.86
C MET A 73 15.33 8.21 -5.22
N PRO A 74 14.08 7.77 -4.98
CA PRO A 74 13.60 6.49 -5.48
C PRO A 74 13.71 6.39 -7.00
N LEU A 75 13.79 5.17 -7.52
CA LEU A 75 13.61 4.90 -8.93
C LEU A 75 12.18 5.27 -9.33
N SER A 76 12.03 5.84 -10.52
CA SER A 76 10.72 6.15 -11.09
C SER A 76 10.03 4.84 -11.46
N VAL A 77 9.12 4.39 -10.61
CA VAL A 77 8.24 3.24 -10.82
C VAL A 77 6.82 3.74 -11.09
N ASP A 78 6.07 2.98 -11.86
CA ASP A 78 4.71 3.33 -12.24
C ASP A 78 3.67 2.36 -11.65
N ARG A 79 2.41 2.63 -11.97
CA ARG A 79 1.25 1.81 -11.56
C ARG A 79 1.33 0.34 -11.93
N ALA A 80 2.20 -0.07 -12.86
CA ALA A 80 2.39 -1.49 -13.14
C ALA A 80 3.04 -2.24 -11.97
N CYS A 81 3.60 -1.51 -10.98
CA CYS A 81 4.16 -2.06 -9.76
C CYS A 81 3.18 -2.01 -8.56
N GLY A 82 2.11 -1.23 -8.68
CA GLY A 82 1.05 -1.12 -7.68
C GLY A 82 0.12 -2.32 -7.72
N HIS A 83 0.14 -3.16 -6.67
CA HIS A 83 -0.73 -4.32 -6.61
C HIS A 83 -2.20 -3.88 -6.63
N ILE A 84 -2.56 -2.93 -5.76
CA ILE A 84 -3.93 -2.42 -5.65
C ILE A 84 -4.41 -1.77 -6.96
N ASP A 85 -3.56 -0.98 -7.64
CA ASP A 85 -3.88 -0.38 -8.94
C ASP A 85 -4.29 -1.45 -9.96
N ARG A 86 -3.48 -2.51 -10.10
CA ARG A 86 -3.75 -3.60 -11.04
C ARG A 86 -4.97 -4.42 -10.64
N PHE A 87 -5.20 -4.61 -9.34
CA PHE A 87 -6.35 -5.35 -8.86
C PHE A 87 -7.65 -4.57 -9.15
N VAL A 88 -7.68 -3.29 -8.81
CA VAL A 88 -8.82 -2.41 -9.09
C VAL A 88 -9.08 -2.35 -10.60
N GLU A 89 -8.05 -2.18 -11.42
CA GLU A 89 -8.17 -2.15 -12.90
C GLU A 89 -8.83 -3.42 -13.45
N ILE A 90 -8.45 -4.60 -12.97
CA ILE A 90 -9.01 -5.88 -13.45
C ILE A 90 -10.44 -6.11 -12.93
N VAL A 91 -10.74 -5.66 -11.70
CA VAL A 91 -12.00 -5.96 -11.02
C VAL A 91 -13.11 -4.97 -11.33
N PHE A 92 -12.76 -3.70 -11.49
CA PHE A 92 -13.68 -2.59 -11.75
C PHE A 92 -13.62 -2.09 -13.20
N GLY A 93 -12.57 -2.42 -13.96
CA GLY A 93 -12.42 -1.98 -15.34
C GLY A 93 -11.98 -0.53 -15.50
N SER A 94 -11.65 0.15 -14.41
CA SER A 94 -11.13 1.53 -14.36
C SER A 94 -9.88 1.58 -13.49
N THR A 95 -9.07 2.62 -13.63
CA THR A 95 -7.99 2.85 -12.67
C THR A 95 -8.58 3.21 -11.31
N ILE A 96 -7.79 3.10 -10.24
CA ILE A 96 -8.21 3.52 -8.89
C ILE A 96 -8.43 5.04 -8.80
N ASP A 97 -7.75 5.83 -9.65
CA ASP A 97 -7.94 7.27 -9.71
C ASP A 97 -9.21 7.66 -10.48
N ASP A 98 -9.62 6.82 -11.43
CA ASP A 98 -10.86 6.95 -12.21
C ASP A 98 -12.02 6.13 -11.62
N LEU A 99 -11.84 5.54 -10.44
CA LEU A 99 -12.90 4.77 -9.80
C LEU A 99 -14.03 5.73 -9.41
N ASP A 100 -15.24 5.47 -9.90
CA ASP A 100 -16.41 6.27 -9.59
C ASP A 100 -16.84 6.01 -8.13
N THR A 101 -16.31 6.82 -7.21
CA THR A 101 -16.64 6.76 -5.78
C THR A 101 -18.15 6.94 -5.56
N GLY A 102 -18.82 7.76 -6.37
CA GLY A 102 -20.28 7.95 -6.30
C GLY A 102 -21.04 6.67 -6.63
N ALA A 103 -20.62 5.95 -7.67
CA ALA A 103 -21.19 4.65 -8.01
C ALA A 103 -20.93 3.61 -6.90
N VAL A 104 -19.71 3.57 -6.34
CA VAL A 104 -19.37 2.69 -5.21
C VAL A 104 -20.26 3.01 -3.99
N ILE A 105 -20.47 4.29 -3.68
CA ILE A 105 -21.39 4.75 -2.62
C ILE A 105 -22.84 4.32 -2.93
N ALA A 106 -23.28 4.43 -4.18
CA ALA A 106 -24.64 4.06 -4.57
C ALA A 106 -24.88 2.55 -4.64
N SER A 107 -23.84 1.70 -4.59
CA SER A 107 -23.95 0.26 -4.80
C SER A 107 -23.24 -0.56 -3.71
N GLU A 108 -24.04 -1.21 -2.89
CA GLU A 108 -23.56 -2.12 -1.85
C GLU A 108 -22.70 -3.26 -2.43
N ALA A 109 -23.04 -3.78 -3.61
CA ALA A 109 -22.27 -4.84 -4.27
C ALA A 109 -20.88 -4.37 -4.74
N MET A 110 -20.73 -3.09 -5.12
CA MET A 110 -19.44 -2.51 -5.50
C MET A 110 -18.61 -2.18 -4.26
N PHE A 111 -19.25 -1.66 -3.20
CA PHE A 111 -18.60 -1.43 -1.92
C PHE A 111 -18.07 -2.72 -1.29
N GLU A 112 -18.88 -3.78 -1.27
CA GLU A 112 -18.48 -5.12 -0.80
C GLU A 112 -17.29 -5.66 -1.60
N ARG A 113 -17.28 -5.43 -2.91
CA ARG A 113 -16.19 -5.83 -3.80
C ARG A 113 -14.91 -5.04 -3.50
N LEU A 114 -15.02 -3.73 -3.24
CA LEU A 114 -13.89 -2.89 -2.87
C LEU A 114 -13.25 -3.36 -1.56
N CYS A 115 -14.08 -3.61 -0.52
CA CYS A 115 -13.62 -4.15 0.76
C CYS A 115 -12.83 -5.46 0.58
N ARG A 116 -13.32 -6.37 -0.28
CA ARG A 116 -12.60 -7.62 -0.58
C ARG A 116 -11.28 -7.40 -1.30
N VAL A 117 -11.23 -6.48 -2.26
CA VAL A 117 -10.00 -6.16 -2.99
C VAL A 117 -8.94 -5.66 -2.01
N ILE A 118 -9.30 -4.68 -1.18
CA ILE A 118 -8.37 -4.11 -0.19
C ILE A 118 -7.92 -5.20 0.80
N MET A 119 -8.86 -5.95 1.38
CA MET A 119 -8.52 -7.06 2.28
C MET A 119 -7.53 -8.05 1.65
N LEU A 120 -7.72 -8.41 0.38
CA LEU A 120 -6.82 -9.34 -0.32
C LEU A 120 -5.45 -8.72 -0.61
N THR A 121 -5.38 -7.44 -0.98
CA THR A 121 -4.11 -6.76 -1.25
C THR A 121 -3.28 -6.59 0.01
N GLU A 122 -3.91 -6.21 1.13
CA GLU A 122 -3.24 -6.07 2.43
C GLU A 122 -2.76 -7.43 2.95
N MET A 123 -3.60 -8.48 2.90
CA MET A 123 -3.17 -9.84 3.27
C MET A 123 -2.01 -10.36 2.41
N ARG A 124 -1.89 -9.87 1.17
CA ARG A 124 -0.77 -10.18 0.27
C ARG A 124 0.48 -9.41 0.66
N GLY A 125 0.35 -8.13 1.00
CA GLY A 125 1.41 -7.26 1.51
C GLY A 125 2.10 -7.88 2.73
N MET A 126 1.32 -8.21 3.76
CA MET A 126 1.79 -8.90 4.96
C MET A 126 2.62 -10.17 4.65
N LYS A 127 2.11 -11.06 3.79
CA LYS A 127 2.83 -12.28 3.39
C LYS A 127 4.13 -11.99 2.65
N GLN A 128 4.15 -10.92 1.85
CA GLN A 128 5.36 -10.50 1.14
C GLN A 128 6.40 -9.97 2.13
N VAL A 129 5.99 -9.18 3.12
CA VAL A 129 6.86 -8.68 4.19
C VAL A 129 7.50 -9.82 4.98
N ASP A 130 6.74 -10.87 5.34
CA ASP A 130 7.25 -12.07 5.99
C ASP A 130 8.41 -12.73 5.21
N VAL A 131 8.26 -12.80 3.88
CA VAL A 131 9.29 -13.37 2.99
C VAL A 131 10.51 -12.45 2.93
N LEU A 132 10.30 -11.14 2.84
CA LEU A 132 11.39 -10.15 2.80
C LEU A 132 12.21 -10.15 4.08
N LEU A 133 11.57 -10.26 5.25
CA LEU A 133 12.27 -10.34 6.54
C LEU A 133 13.16 -11.58 6.67
N ARG A 134 12.91 -12.64 5.91
CA ARG A 134 13.75 -13.85 5.82
C ARG A 134 14.89 -13.71 4.80
N SER A 135 14.80 -12.75 3.88
CA SER A 135 15.80 -12.54 2.81
C SER A 135 17.14 -12.06 3.36
N ARG A 136 18.23 -12.71 2.95
CA ARG A 136 19.60 -12.29 3.31
C ARG A 136 19.93 -10.89 2.76
N LEU A 137 19.36 -10.51 1.62
CA LEU A 137 19.59 -9.19 1.01
C LEU A 137 18.95 -8.09 1.85
N VAL A 138 17.71 -8.27 2.28
CA VAL A 138 17.01 -7.31 3.16
C VAL A 138 17.68 -7.26 4.52
N ARG A 139 18.01 -8.42 5.10
CA ARG A 139 18.67 -8.51 6.42
C ARG A 139 20.04 -7.84 6.49
N SER A 140 20.65 -7.52 5.35
CA SER A 140 21.90 -6.77 5.31
C SER A 140 21.73 -5.25 5.55
N ASP A 141 20.50 -4.73 5.46
CA ASP A 141 20.17 -3.33 5.71
C ASP A 141 19.33 -3.22 7.00
N PRO A 142 19.94 -2.82 8.14
CA PRO A 142 19.26 -2.83 9.44
C PRO A 142 18.11 -1.82 9.52
N VAL A 143 18.19 -0.72 8.77
CA VAL A 143 17.11 0.29 8.73
C VAL A 143 15.91 -0.30 8.02
N LEU A 144 16.13 -0.93 6.86
CA LEU A 144 15.06 -1.56 6.09
C LEU A 144 14.39 -2.71 6.86
N VAL A 145 15.16 -3.54 7.57
CA VAL A 145 14.61 -4.57 8.48
C VAL A 145 13.72 -3.94 9.55
N LYS A 146 14.14 -2.81 10.13
CA LYS A 146 13.36 -2.11 11.15
C LYS A 146 12.04 -1.60 10.57
N ILE A 147 12.06 -1.03 9.35
CA ILE A 147 10.85 -0.57 8.65
C ILE A 147 9.91 -1.76 8.43
N PHE A 148 10.39 -2.85 7.82
CA PHE A 148 9.54 -4.01 7.54
C PHE A 148 8.95 -4.66 8.80
N ARG A 149 9.65 -4.65 9.94
CA ARG A 149 9.08 -5.14 11.21
C ARG A 149 7.97 -4.25 11.77
N ILE A 150 8.01 -2.95 11.47
CA ILE A 150 6.93 -2.03 11.84
C ILE A 150 5.74 -2.30 10.92
N VAL A 151 5.97 -2.39 9.61
CA VAL A 151 4.94 -2.75 8.62
C VAL A 151 4.27 -4.07 9.00
N GLU A 152 5.04 -5.15 9.19
CA GLU A 152 4.56 -6.49 9.60
C GLU A 152 3.63 -6.44 10.83
N ARG A 153 3.92 -5.56 11.79
CA ARG A 153 3.10 -5.40 13.00
C ARG A 153 1.80 -4.65 12.74
N ASP A 154 1.81 -3.68 11.85
CA ASP A 154 0.68 -2.81 11.56
C ASP A 154 -0.32 -3.47 10.58
N GLU A 155 0.18 -4.30 9.67
CA GLU A 155 -0.56 -4.98 8.59
C GLU A 155 -1.83 -5.74 9.02
N PRO A 156 -1.88 -6.48 10.16
CA PRO A 156 -3.13 -7.07 10.64
C PRO A 156 -4.27 -6.05 10.78
N SER A 157 -3.95 -4.84 11.26
CA SER A 157 -4.94 -3.78 11.43
C SER A 157 -5.39 -3.13 10.12
N HIS A 158 -4.76 -3.48 8.99
CA HIS A 158 -5.10 -2.98 7.66
C HIS A 158 -6.14 -3.85 6.97
N TRP A 159 -6.04 -5.18 7.06
CA TRP A 159 -7.02 -6.07 6.42
C TRP A 159 -8.17 -6.53 7.33
N GLN A 160 -7.95 -6.64 8.65
CA GLN A 160 -8.96 -7.14 9.59
C GLN A 160 -10.26 -6.33 9.59
N PRO A 161 -10.25 -4.97 9.55
CA PRO A 161 -11.49 -4.19 9.58
C PRO A 161 -12.44 -4.53 8.43
N TYR A 162 -11.88 -4.73 7.22
CA TYR A 162 -12.65 -5.13 6.05
C TYR A 162 -13.19 -6.55 6.18
N GLN A 163 -12.37 -7.47 6.71
CA GLN A 163 -12.82 -8.85 6.98
C GLN A 163 -13.97 -8.88 7.98
N ASP A 164 -13.82 -8.19 9.11
CA ASP A 164 -14.79 -8.14 10.19
C ASP A 164 -16.10 -7.53 9.71
N TRP A 165 -16.03 -6.46 8.91
CA TRP A 165 -17.21 -5.88 8.28
C TRP A 165 -17.90 -6.88 7.35
N LEU A 166 -17.17 -7.59 6.48
CA LEU A 166 -17.73 -8.61 5.59
C LEU A 166 -18.40 -9.75 6.37
N VAL A 167 -17.76 -10.24 7.44
CA VAL A 167 -18.30 -11.33 8.28
C VAL A 167 -19.57 -10.89 9.01
N ARG A 168 -19.53 -9.74 9.68
CA ARG A 168 -20.67 -9.20 10.43
C ARG A 168 -21.88 -8.92 9.55
N THR A 169 -21.67 -8.54 8.29
CA THR A 169 -22.73 -8.27 7.31
C THR A 169 -23.15 -9.50 6.51
N GLY A 170 -22.64 -10.69 6.86
CA GLY A 170 -22.99 -11.95 6.20
C GLY A 170 -22.46 -12.08 4.76
N ARG A 171 -21.44 -11.30 4.41
CA ARG A 171 -20.86 -11.25 3.06
C ARG A 171 -19.71 -12.25 2.91
N PRO A 172 -19.51 -12.82 1.71
CA PRO A 172 -18.37 -13.69 1.45
C PRO A 172 -17.07 -12.89 1.52
N GLN A 173 -16.05 -13.42 2.20
CA GLN A 173 -14.76 -12.75 2.35
C GLN A 173 -13.96 -12.65 1.04
N ALA A 174 -13.93 -13.70 0.21
CA ALA A 174 -13.17 -13.70 -1.04
C ALA A 174 -13.76 -14.66 -2.06
N LYS A 175 -14.01 -14.19 -3.29
CA LYS A 175 -14.46 -15.03 -4.40
C LYS A 175 -13.28 -15.76 -5.04
N ARG A 176 -13.53 -16.95 -5.60
CA ARG A 176 -12.49 -17.74 -6.30
C ARG A 176 -11.81 -16.94 -7.42
N ARG A 177 -12.58 -16.15 -8.17
CA ARG A 177 -12.08 -15.26 -9.22
C ARG A 177 -11.12 -14.20 -8.66
N GLU A 178 -11.44 -13.57 -7.54
CA GLU A 178 -10.59 -12.54 -6.92
C GLU A 178 -9.27 -13.14 -6.41
N LYS A 179 -9.31 -14.33 -5.80
CA LYS A 179 -8.09 -15.07 -5.41
C LYS A 179 -7.21 -15.43 -6.62
N LEU A 180 -7.83 -15.79 -7.74
CA LEU A 180 -7.11 -16.08 -8.97
C LEU A 180 -6.47 -14.81 -9.55
N ILE A 181 -7.19 -13.68 -9.55
CA ILE A 181 -6.68 -12.37 -9.98
C ILE A 181 -5.47 -11.96 -9.14
N ASP A 182 -5.57 -11.99 -7.81
CA ASP A 182 -4.46 -11.73 -6.86
C ASP A 182 -3.23 -12.59 -7.21
N PHE A 183 -3.44 -13.90 -7.41
CA PHE A 183 -2.37 -14.82 -7.78
C PHE A 183 -1.70 -14.45 -9.11
N TRP A 184 -2.47 -14.05 -10.13
CA TRP A 184 -1.93 -13.62 -11.42
C TRP A 184 -1.17 -12.31 -11.32
N ILE A 185 -1.73 -11.28 -10.67
CA ILE A 185 -1.06 -9.99 -10.49
C ILE A 185 0.27 -10.17 -9.75
N HIS A 186 0.26 -10.96 -8.68
CA HIS A 186 1.48 -11.24 -7.92
C HIS A 186 2.54 -11.95 -8.77
N ARG A 187 2.15 -12.94 -9.59
CA ARG A 187 3.08 -13.61 -10.50
C ARG A 187 3.60 -12.69 -11.60
N GLU A 188 2.75 -11.85 -12.17
CA GLU A 188 3.17 -10.83 -13.15
C GLU A 188 4.22 -9.90 -12.54
N LEU A 189 3.97 -9.41 -11.32
CA LEU A 189 4.91 -8.55 -10.61
C LEU A 189 6.25 -9.26 -10.39
N LEU A 190 6.23 -10.48 -9.85
CA LEU A 190 7.45 -11.21 -9.50
C LEU A 190 8.27 -11.70 -10.70
N PHE A 191 7.63 -12.19 -11.76
CA PHE A 191 8.33 -12.86 -12.86
C PHE A 191 8.51 -12.00 -14.10
N LEU A 192 7.82 -10.86 -14.20
CA LEU A 192 7.96 -9.95 -15.34
C LEU A 192 8.42 -8.58 -14.89
N LYS A 193 7.66 -7.88 -14.05
CA LYS A 193 7.93 -6.47 -13.73
C LYS A 193 9.20 -6.30 -12.90
N LEU A 194 9.38 -7.10 -11.84
CA LEU A 194 10.58 -7.04 -11.00
C LEU A 194 11.87 -7.35 -11.79
N PRO A 195 11.95 -8.42 -12.61
CA PRO A 195 13.11 -8.65 -13.45
C PRO A 195 13.39 -7.51 -14.43
N LEU A 196 12.37 -6.95 -15.09
CA LEU A 196 12.54 -5.83 -16.01
C LEU A 196 13.09 -4.58 -15.31
N LEU A 197 12.54 -4.24 -14.14
CA LEU A 197 13.06 -3.13 -13.33
C LEU A 197 14.48 -3.40 -12.86
N PHE A 198 14.76 -4.62 -12.37
CA PHE A 198 16.07 -4.97 -11.86
C PHE A 198 17.15 -4.88 -12.94
N LEU A 199 16.87 -5.42 -14.13
CA LEU A 199 17.80 -5.52 -15.25
C LEU A 199 17.96 -4.23 -16.05
N ASN A 200 17.08 -3.23 -15.90
CA ASN A 200 17.19 -1.95 -16.60
C ASN A 200 18.13 -0.97 -15.86
N PRO A 201 19.40 -0.79 -16.29
CA PRO A 201 20.34 0.10 -15.62
C PRO A 201 20.02 1.59 -15.81
N TRP A 202 19.17 1.94 -16.79
CA TRP A 202 18.87 3.32 -17.17
C TRP A 202 17.55 3.83 -16.60
N LEU A 203 16.94 3.08 -15.68
CA LEU A 203 15.72 3.50 -15.03
C LEU A 203 15.99 4.82 -14.28
N PRO A 204 15.31 5.93 -14.64
CA PRO A 204 15.57 7.22 -14.03
C PRO A 204 15.11 7.20 -12.56
N ARG A 205 15.70 8.08 -11.75
CA ARG A 205 15.17 8.38 -10.42
C ARG A 205 14.11 9.47 -10.52
N SER A 206 13.15 9.45 -9.61
CA SER A 206 12.14 10.50 -9.50
C SER A 206 12.81 11.85 -9.26
N ARG A 207 12.24 12.91 -9.84
CA ARG A 207 12.73 14.28 -9.68
C ARG A 207 12.32 14.88 -8.35
N ASP A 208 11.10 14.57 -7.92
CA ASP A 208 10.47 15.04 -6.70
C ASP A 208 9.91 13.87 -5.89
N TRP A 209 9.63 14.12 -4.61
CA TRP A 209 8.89 13.18 -3.77
C TRP A 209 7.43 13.11 -4.20
N ALA A 210 6.81 11.94 -4.05
CA ALA A 210 5.41 11.76 -4.41
C ALA A 210 4.46 12.67 -3.61
N ASP A 211 4.84 13.04 -2.39
CA ASP A 211 4.10 13.94 -1.51
C ASP A 211 4.47 15.43 -1.65
N ALA A 212 5.31 15.83 -2.62
CA ALA A 212 5.79 17.20 -2.75
C ALA A 212 4.67 18.24 -3.03
N GLY A 213 3.55 17.80 -3.62
CA GLY A 213 2.37 18.64 -3.87
C GLY A 213 1.31 18.59 -2.78
N GLU A 214 1.51 17.79 -1.72
CA GLU A 214 0.55 17.66 -0.63
C GLU A 214 0.74 18.81 0.37
N MET A 215 -0.35 19.47 0.76
CA MET A 215 -0.28 20.42 1.88
C MET A 215 0.13 19.66 3.14
N ALA A 216 1.21 20.11 3.79
CA ALA A 216 1.68 19.51 5.03
C ALA A 216 0.56 19.52 6.09
N GLU A 217 0.02 18.35 6.43
CA GLU A 217 -0.81 18.19 7.62
C GLU A 217 0.05 18.61 8.81
N ARG A 218 -0.26 19.77 9.40
CA ARG A 218 0.37 20.21 10.64
C ARG A 218 0.08 19.13 11.69
N PRO A 219 1.08 18.62 12.42
CA PRO A 219 0.82 17.69 13.51
C PRO A 219 -0.15 18.33 14.50
N ALA A 220 -1.32 17.71 14.67
CA ALA A 220 -2.26 18.10 15.70
C ALA A 220 -1.63 17.77 17.07
N GLY A 221 -1.36 18.81 17.87
CA GLY A 221 -1.14 18.66 19.31
C GLY A 221 0.31 18.74 19.79
N LEU A 222 0.86 19.94 19.81
CA LEU A 222 1.68 20.41 20.94
C LEU A 222 1.08 21.74 21.40
N ALA A 223 -0.10 21.66 22.03
CA ALA A 223 -0.57 22.73 22.89
C ALA A 223 0.40 22.80 24.07
N MET A 224 1.40 23.67 23.94
CA MET A 224 2.30 24.04 25.00
C MET A 224 1.48 24.71 26.11
N GLN A 225 1.03 23.93 27.08
CA GLN A 225 0.64 24.46 28.39
C GLN A 225 1.90 25.02 29.03
N ARG A 226 2.06 26.34 28.96
CA ARG A 226 2.91 27.06 29.88
C ARG A 226 2.09 27.30 31.14
N ALA A 227 2.51 26.66 32.23
CA ALA A 227 2.27 27.14 33.58
C ALA A 227 3.10 28.42 33.81
#